data_AF-A0A2R6E1G9-F1
#
_entry.id   AF-A0A2R6E1G9-F1
#
_cell.length_a   1.000
_cell.length_b   1.000
_cell.length_c   1.000
_cell.angle_alpha   90.00
_cell.angle_beta   90.00
_cell.angle_gamma   90.00
#
_symmetry.space_group_name_H-M   'P 1'
#
loop_
_entity.id
_entity.type
_entity.pdbx_description
1 polymer ?
#
loop_
_entity_poly.entity_id
_entity_poly.type
_entity_poly.pdbx_seq_one_letter_code
_entity_poly.pdbx_strand_id
1 'polypeptide(L)' 'MIPTTPLQNAGGVLFIWLIFILIALALTYWVYRDAQKNSQHSPFLWALVVFLAPLLGLVLYFLLGRKGTGGRGHSSSQI' A
#
# COMPACT_ATOMS: atom_id res chain seq x y z
N MET A 1 -38.16 -5.34 1.14
CA MET A 1 -36.83 -5.76 1.62
C MET A 1 -36.09 -6.40 0.45
N ILE A 2 -35.25 -5.64 -0.25
CA ILE A 2 -34.49 -6.15 -1.39
C ILE A 2 -33.31 -6.93 -0.80
N PRO A 3 -33.20 -8.25 -1.02
CA PRO A 3 -32.06 -9.01 -0.52
C PRO A 3 -30.82 -8.56 -1.29
N THR A 4 -29.89 -7.89 -0.62
CA THR A 4 -28.58 -7.56 -1.17
C THR A 4 -27.79 -8.86 -1.31
N THR A 5 -27.85 -9.44 -2.50
CA THR A 5 -27.06 -10.63 -2.80
C THR A 5 -25.56 -10.23 -2.79
N PRO A 6 -24.66 -11.12 -2.32
CA PRO A 6 -23.22 -10.82 -2.20
C PRO A 6 -22.59 -10.25 -3.48
N LEU A 7 -23.16 -10.59 -4.65
CA LEU A 7 -22.72 -10.16 -5.97
C LEU A 7 -22.95 -8.66 -6.24
N GLN A 8 -23.99 -8.03 -5.66
CA GLN A 8 -24.20 -6.57 -5.78
C GLN A 8 -23.17 -5.77 -4.95
N ASN A 9 -22.74 -6.30 -3.81
CA ASN A 9 -21.66 -5.70 -3.01
C ASN A 9 -20.28 -5.95 -3.64
N ALA A 10 -20.11 -7.05 -4.39
CA ALA A 10 -18.90 -7.32 -5.16
C ALA A 10 -18.65 -6.27 -6.26
N GLY A 11 -19.72 -5.75 -6.90
CA GLY A 11 -19.59 -4.72 -7.94
C GLY A 11 -18.93 -3.43 -7.43
N GLY A 12 -19.31 -2.96 -6.24
CA GLY A 12 -18.70 -1.77 -5.62
C GLY A 12 -17.24 -1.99 -5.24
N VAL A 13 -16.91 -3.16 -4.68
CA VAL A 13 -15.54 -3.52 -4.31
C VAL A 13 -14.65 -3.62 -5.55
N LEU A 14 -15.13 -4.27 -6.62
CA LEU A 14 -14.40 -4.36 -7.90
C LEU A 14 -14.16 -2.98 -8.53
N PHE A 15 -15.15 -2.09 -8.46
CA PHE A 15 -15.00 -0.73 -8.99
C PHE A 15 -13.94 0.07 -8.22
N ILE A 16 -13.92 -0.03 -6.88
CA ILE A 16 -12.88 0.59 -6.05
C ILE A 16 -11.50 0.03 -6.41
N TRP A 17 -11.36 -1.30 -6.50
CA TRP A 17 -10.10 -1.93 -6.90
C TRP A 17 -9.63 -1.48 -8.28
N LEU A 18 -10.55 -1.32 -9.23
CA LEU A 18 -10.22 -0.81 -10.57
C LEU A 18 -9.67 0.62 -10.51
N ILE A 19 -10.28 1.50 -9.72
CA ILE A 19 -9.78 2.87 -9.52
C ILE A 19 -8.36 2.84 -8.93
N PHE A 20 -8.13 2.03 -7.89
CA PHE A 20 -6.80 1.89 -7.30
C PHE A 20 -5.74 1.43 -8.31
N ILE A 21 -6.08 0.45 -9.15
CA ILE A 21 -5.19 -0.03 -10.22
C ILE A 21 -4.89 1.08 -11.23
N LEU A 22 -5.92 1.84 -11.65
CA LEU A 22 -5.73 2.96 -12.58
C LEU A 22 -4.82 4.04 -11.99
N ILE A 23 -4.99 4.39 -10.71
CA ILE A 23 -4.13 5.35 -10.02
C ILE A 23 -2.70 4.82 -9.93
N ALA A 24 -2.51 3.55 -9.55
CA ALA A 24 -1.18 2.96 -9.45
C ALA A 24 -0.45 2.96 -10.81
N LEU A 25 -1.15 2.63 -11.89
CA LEU A 25 -0.60 2.68 -13.25
C LEU A 25 -0.29 4.11 -13.69
N ALA A 26 -1.19 5.07 -13.41
CA ALA A 26 -0.97 6.48 -13.74
C ALA A 26 0.26 7.04 -13.02
N LEU A 27 0.42 6.74 -11.73
CA LEU A 27 1.60 7.14 -10.94
C LEU A 27 2.87 6.48 -11.46
N THR A 28 2.83 5.19 -11.76
CA THR A 28 3.99 4.46 -12.31
C THR A 28 4.42 5.05 -13.66
N TYR A 29 3.46 5.31 -14.56
CA TYR A 29 3.73 5.95 -15.85
C TYR A 29 4.25 7.37 -15.69
N TRP A 30 3.66 8.15 -14.78
CA TRP A 30 4.11 9.51 -14.49
C TRP A 30 5.56 9.52 -14.00
N VAL A 31 5.91 8.67 -13.02
CA VAL A 31 7.30 8.56 -12.53
C VAL A 31 8.25 8.08 -13.62
N TYR A 32 7.84 7.17 -14.50
CA TYR A 32 8.66 6.78 -15.64
C TYR A 32 8.95 7.96 -16.58
N ARG A 33 7.95 8.80 -16.86
CA ARG A 33 8.09 10.00 -17.70
C ARG A 33 8.91 11.09 -17.02
N ASP A 34 8.77 11.22 -15.70
CA ASP A 34 9.54 12.15 -14.89
C ASP A 34 11.02 11.73 -14.81
N ALA A 35 11.29 10.46 -14.51
CA ALA A 35 12.65 9.91 -14.41
C ALA A 35 13.43 10.00 -15.74
N GLN A 36 12.76 9.91 -16.89
CA GLN A 36 13.40 10.15 -18.19
C GLN A 36 13.99 11.56 -18.35
N LYS A 37 13.44 12.55 -17.65
CA LYS A 37 13.86 13.95 -17.76
C LYS A 37 14.77 14.37 -16.60
N ASN A 38 14.53 13.81 -15.42
CA ASN A 38 15.06 14.31 -14.16
C ASN A 38 16.03 13.35 -13.45
N SER A 39 16.26 12.13 -13.96
CA SER A 39 17.12 11.13 -13.29
C SER A 39 18.36 10.77 -14.09
N GLN A 40 19.49 10.65 -13.38
CA GLN A 40 20.75 10.07 -13.85
C GLN A 40 20.69 8.52 -13.91
N HIS A 41 19.68 7.92 -13.27
CA HIS A 41 19.46 6.48 -13.18
C HIS A 41 18.37 6.01 -14.14
N SER A 42 18.37 4.70 -14.47
CA SER A 42 17.42 4.11 -15.42
C SER A 42 15.95 4.39 -15.02
N PRO A 43 15.13 4.99 -15.91
CA PRO A 43 13.71 5.25 -15.66
C PRO A 43 12.90 3.99 -15.34
N PHE A 44 13.32 2.84 -15.87
CA PHE A 44 12.67 1.56 -15.60
C PHE A 44 12.81 1.15 -14.12
N LEU A 45 13.96 1.45 -13.49
CA LEU A 45 14.16 1.15 -12.06
C LEU A 45 13.21 1.95 -11.18
N TRP A 46 13.01 3.24 -11.48
CA TRP A 46 12.08 4.08 -10.74
C TRP A 46 10.63 3.63 -10.90
N ALA A 47 10.22 3.27 -12.13
CA ALA A 47 8.89 2.70 -12.38
C ALA A 47 8.68 1.39 -11.59
N LEU A 48 9.69 0.51 -11.57
CA LEU A 48 9.65 -0.75 -10.83
C LEU A 48 9.55 -0.51 -9.32
N VAL A 49 10.31 0.44 -8.77
CA VAL A 49 10.26 0.81 -7.34
C VAL A 49 8.87 1.33 -6.96
N VAL A 50 8.27 2.20 -7.77
CA VAL A 50 6.93 2.74 -7.51
C VAL A 50 5.85 1.66 -7.63
N PHE A 51 5.98 0.76 -8.59
CA PHE A 51 5.07 -0.38 -8.73
C PHE A 51 5.16 -1.35 -7.54
N LEU A 52 6.37 -1.61 -7.02
CA LEU A 52 6.58 -2.46 -5.84
C LEU A 52 6.43 -1.72 -4.50
N ALA A 53 6.22 -0.40 -4.49
CA ALA A 53 6.05 0.40 -3.29
C ALA A 53 5.04 -0.18 -2.27
N PRO A 54 3.85 -0.70 -2.67
CA PRO A 54 2.94 -1.33 -1.71
C PRO A 54 3.54 -2.58 -1.02
N LEU A 55 4.37 -3.37 -1.71
CA LEU A 55 5.09 -4.48 -1.08
C LEU A 55 6.22 -3.99 -0.18
N LEU A 56 6.98 -2.98 -0.63
CA LEU A 56 8.04 -2.37 0.18
C LEU A 56 7.49 -1.77 1.48
N GLY A 57 6.32 -1.13 1.42
CA GLY A 57 5.62 -0.62 2.61
C GLY A 57 5.24 -1.72 3.60
N LEU A 58 4.77 -2.87 3.10
CA LEU A 58 4.50 -4.04 3.94
C LEU A 58 5.78 -4.56 4.60
N VAL A 59 6.85 -4.75 3.83
CA VAL A 59 8.16 -5.19 4.34
C VAL A 59 8.63 -4.24 5.45
N LEU A 60 8.61 -2.93 5.20
CA LEU A 60 8.98 -1.93 6.21
C LEU A 60 8.08 -1.97 7.45
N TYR A 61 6.77 -2.17 7.29
CA TYR A 61 5.87 -2.33 8.42
C TYR A 61 6.24 -3.55 9.27
N PHE A 62 6.56 -4.69 8.67
CA PHE A 62 6.97 -5.89 9.42
C PHE A 62 8.33 -5.71 10.10
N LEU A 63 9.29 -5.05 9.45
CA LEU A 63 10.64 -4.87 9.99
C LEU A 63 10.70 -3.77 11.07
N LEU A 64 10.07 -2.61 10.82
CA LEU A 64 10.18 -1.42 11.67
C LEU A 64 8.90 -1.16 12.47
N GLY A 65 7.72 -1.31 11.85
CA GLY A 65 6.43 -0.97 12.47
C GLY A 65 5.90 -2.03 13.44
N ARG A 66 6.23 -3.31 13.23
CA ARG A 66 5.74 -4.46 14.00
C ARG A 66 6.65 -4.79 15.20
N LYS A 67 7.22 -3.79 15.86
CA LYS A 67 7.67 -3.99 17.24
C LYS A 67 6.44 -3.94 18.14
N GLY A 68 6.01 -5.11 18.58
CA GLY A 68 4.96 -5.21 19.60
C GLY A 68 5.37 -4.41 20.83
N THR A 69 4.39 -3.77 21.45
CA THR A 69 4.43 -3.27 22.82
C THR A 69 4.65 -4.44 23.79
N GLY A 70 5.81 -5.08 23.71
CA GLY A 70 6.30 -6.06 24.66
C GLY A 70 6.98 -5.40 25.85
N GLY A 71 6.35 -4.36 26.40
CA GLY A 71 6.74 -3.74 27.66
C GLY A 71 5.89 -4.33 28.79
N ARG A 72 6.15 -5.58 29.14
CA ARG A 72 5.60 -6.22 30.33
C ARG A 72 6.35 -5.65 31.54
N GLY A 73 5.63 -5.13 32.54
CA GLY A 73 6.15 -5.03 33.90
C GLY A 73 6.04 -3.66 34.57
N HIS A 74 4.96 -3.48 35.34
CA HIS A 74 4.92 -2.90 36.69
C HIS A 74 3.48 -3.17 37.16
N SER A 75 3.15 -4.33 37.75
CA SER A 75 3.45 -4.75 39.12
C SER A 75 3.40 -3.61 40.15
N SER A 76 2.45 -3.77 41.06
CA SER A 76 2.47 -3.31 42.45
C SER A 76 2.10 -1.85 42.75
N SER A 77 0.86 -1.65 43.19
CA SER A 77 0.59 -1.16 44.55
C SER A 77 -0.89 -1.31 44.88
N GLN A 78 -1.21 -2.41 45.55
CA GLN A 78 -2.32 -2.47 46.48
C GLN A 78 -1.83 -1.75 47.75
N ILE A 79 -2.34 -0.55 48.02
CA ILE A 79 -2.40 0.06 49.36
C ILE A 79 -3.72 0.81 49.43
#